data_AF-A0A2E6DTU9-F1
#
_entry.id   AF-A0A2E6DTU9-F1
#
_cell.length_a   1.000
_cell.length_b   1.000
_cell.length_c   1.000
_cell.angle_alpha   90.00
_cell.angle_beta   90.00
_cell.angle_gamma   90.00
#
_symmetry.space_group_name_H-M   'P 1'
#
loop_
_entity.id
_entity.type
_entity.pdbx_description
1 polymer ?
#
loop_
_entity_poly.entity_id
_entity_poly.type
_entity_poly.pdbx_seq_one_letter_code
_entity_poly.pdbx_strand_id
1 'polypeptide(L)'
;MPSNDLRVHIAVEDRLLLHLLEQDDQADLYMVSGAVTRPGIAEACAMHPPNVSRSMRTMLRNQWVSEHTRTVRGESRRQKTWQLTELGRAEAKSRGNILGQTQVLIRDEDGQLLEIVAAQASKRLAADLTLLQVLMHAQHEGVLTFGDIRFGMIQKGEDDGKPAPGRLKLGAGAHATYHTGPPETREVHGRSAEMSTLNEWIDSQQSCMLIHGIAGIGKSTLAAHWMKQRMEEDEQLSICWYPCQPWDTSLGLATSLLHRVGIDAAHDPVQLMETLPMTPGAKLDIDAYRRLLLSYLTDPTVLRERFSDEDEPGPPPYFLLVLDDVHHISEEAADLLGALLQVADASPLKLLLISRTTLTFYDRRDVHTRERVSEMALSGLSVEDLDAWISDLQESDLPSAPVIHQVTGGHPLAIELMEMYGEVTHGDWLRFLDEEILNVLPDEERELLSTLAVSDLPVPWDVLAAACSHDGNPPAVLLERGLLLELNEGMWLHEALRERLLREVGAPLEERKKKLNKARDA
;
A
#
# COMPACT_ATOMS: atom_id res chain seq x y z
N MET A 1 -4.49 -19.42 -35.46
CA MET A 1 -4.31 -19.32 -34.00
C MET A 1 -3.07 -18.50 -33.77
N PRO A 2 -3.16 -17.27 -33.24
CA PRO A 2 -1.97 -16.49 -32.96
C PRO A 2 -1.27 -17.11 -31.74
N SER A 3 0.05 -17.22 -31.84
CA SER A 3 0.95 -17.85 -30.87
C SER A 3 0.85 -17.20 -29.50
N ASN A 4 0.70 -18.03 -28.47
CA ASN A 4 0.50 -17.64 -27.06
C ASN A 4 1.79 -17.14 -26.35
N ASP A 5 2.78 -16.65 -27.10
CA ASP A 5 4.10 -16.23 -26.59
C ASP A 5 4.44 -14.80 -27.08
N LEU A 6 3.61 -13.83 -26.69
CA LEU A 6 3.81 -12.40 -26.95
C LEU A 6 4.24 -11.62 -25.69
N ARG A 7 4.78 -12.31 -24.67
CA ARG A 7 5.32 -11.62 -23.48
C ARG A 7 6.65 -10.96 -23.84
N VAL A 8 6.64 -9.64 -23.97
CA VAL A 8 7.83 -8.82 -24.14
C VAL A 8 8.75 -9.04 -22.93
N HIS A 9 10.02 -9.36 -23.18
CA HIS A 9 11.01 -9.54 -22.12
C HIS A 9 12.24 -8.68 -22.40
N ILE A 10 12.52 -7.74 -21.51
CA ILE A 10 13.65 -6.80 -21.64
C ILE A 10 14.72 -7.19 -20.62
N ALA A 11 15.97 -7.31 -21.08
CA ALA A 11 17.09 -7.61 -20.18
C ALA A 11 17.36 -6.44 -19.23
N VAL A 12 17.85 -6.77 -18.03
CA VAL A 12 18.19 -5.80 -16.97
C VAL A 12 19.16 -4.72 -17.44
N GLU A 13 20.20 -5.10 -18.20
CA GLU A 13 21.20 -4.15 -18.70
C GLU A 13 20.61 -3.18 -19.73
N ASP A 14 19.68 -3.64 -20.56
CA ASP A 14 19.01 -2.80 -21.56
C ASP A 14 18.09 -1.77 -20.90
N ARG A 15 17.38 -2.16 -19.83
CA ARG A 15 16.54 -1.22 -19.05
C ARG A 15 17.36 -0.07 -18.48
N LEU A 16 18.52 -0.40 -17.90
CA LEU A 16 19.44 0.58 -17.32
C LEU A 16 20.01 1.54 -18.38
N LEU A 17 20.39 1.01 -19.55
CA LEU A 17 20.89 1.83 -20.65
C LEU A 17 19.82 2.80 -21.18
N LEU A 18 18.59 2.33 -21.35
CA LEU A 18 17.47 3.16 -21.79
C LEU A 18 17.14 4.25 -20.77
N HIS A 19 17.01 3.89 -19.50
CA HIS A 19 16.74 4.86 -18.42
C HIS A 19 17.83 5.93 -18.31
N LEU A 20 19.11 5.53 -18.31
CA LEU A 20 20.20 6.51 -18.22
C LEU A 20 20.33 7.38 -19.48
N LEU A 21 19.90 6.88 -20.64
CA LEU A 21 19.86 7.66 -21.89
C LEU A 21 18.77 8.74 -21.83
N GLU A 22 17.64 8.46 -21.17
CA GLU A 22 16.56 9.43 -20.95
C GLU A 22 16.98 10.56 -20.01
N GLN A 23 17.93 10.31 -19.11
CA GLN A 23 18.45 11.30 -18.14
C GLN A 23 19.81 11.90 -18.55
N ASP A 24 20.21 11.76 -19.82
CA ASP A 24 21.54 12.16 -20.30
C ASP A 24 21.75 13.69 -20.29
N ASP A 25 20.67 14.47 -20.29
CA ASP A 25 20.68 15.94 -20.15
C ASP A 25 21.26 16.40 -18.80
N GLN A 26 21.15 15.55 -17.77
CA GLN A 26 21.67 15.84 -16.43
C GLN A 26 23.17 15.57 -16.28
N ALA A 27 23.82 14.98 -17.29
CA ALA A 27 25.22 14.55 -17.21
C ALA A 27 26.20 15.69 -16.89
N ASP A 28 25.92 16.92 -17.32
CA ASP A 28 26.79 18.09 -17.09
C ASP A 28 26.31 18.98 -15.92
N LEU A 29 25.22 18.62 -15.25
CA LEU A 29 24.66 19.42 -14.16
C LEU A 29 25.37 19.16 -12.83
N TYR A 30 25.69 20.25 -12.11
CA TYR A 30 26.25 20.18 -10.75
C TYR A 30 25.25 19.64 -9.73
N MET A 31 23.96 19.95 -9.91
CA MET A 31 22.84 19.46 -9.11
C MET A 31 21.89 18.67 -9.99
N VAL A 32 21.60 17.43 -9.60
CA VAL A 32 20.83 16.47 -10.40
C VAL A 32 19.56 16.03 -9.66
N SER A 33 18.63 15.40 -10.38
CA SER A 33 17.43 14.81 -9.79
C SER A 33 17.73 13.43 -9.21
N GLY A 34 16.79 12.91 -8.42
CA GLY A 34 16.87 11.54 -7.89
C GLY A 34 16.89 10.46 -8.97
N ALA A 35 16.50 10.76 -10.22
CA ALA A 35 16.36 9.77 -11.29
C ALA A 35 17.68 9.09 -11.69
N VAL A 36 18.83 9.76 -11.50
CA VAL A 36 20.17 9.20 -11.78
C VAL A 36 20.85 8.60 -10.54
N THR A 37 20.12 8.50 -9.42
CA THR A 37 20.58 7.87 -8.18
C THR A 37 20.15 6.41 -8.10
N ARG A 38 20.71 5.66 -7.16
CA ARG A 38 20.42 4.22 -7.03
C ARG A 38 18.92 3.95 -6.80
N PRO A 39 18.22 4.66 -5.89
CA PRO A 39 16.77 4.51 -5.74
C PRO A 39 15.99 4.89 -7.01
N GLY A 40 16.30 6.01 -7.65
CA GLY A 40 15.55 6.44 -8.84
C GLY A 40 15.74 5.53 -10.06
N ILE A 41 16.93 4.98 -10.25
CA ILE A 41 17.20 3.99 -11.31
C ILE A 41 16.52 2.64 -10.99
N ALA A 42 16.47 2.27 -9.72
CA ALA A 42 15.80 1.05 -9.26
C ALA A 42 14.30 1.10 -9.50
N GLU A 43 13.69 2.24 -9.15
CA GLU A 43 12.28 2.53 -9.38
C GLU A 43 11.94 2.51 -10.87
N ALA A 44 12.67 3.27 -11.71
CA ALA A 44 12.36 3.39 -13.13
C ALA A 44 12.57 2.09 -13.93
N CYS A 45 13.53 1.24 -13.55
CA CYS A 45 13.78 -0.03 -14.22
C CYS A 45 13.02 -1.23 -13.61
N ALA A 46 12.16 -0.99 -12.61
CA ALA A 46 11.49 -2.01 -11.79
C ALA A 46 12.46 -3.07 -11.26
N MET A 47 13.52 -2.63 -10.59
CA MET A 47 14.56 -3.49 -10.04
C MET A 47 14.79 -3.19 -8.58
N HIS A 48 15.14 -4.21 -7.80
CA HIS A 48 15.60 -4.00 -6.44
C HIS A 48 16.90 -3.15 -6.44
N PRO A 49 17.04 -2.10 -5.60
CA PRO A 49 18.20 -1.17 -5.64
C PRO A 49 19.61 -1.80 -5.55
N PRO A 50 19.82 -2.92 -4.83
CA PRO A 50 21.05 -3.71 -4.90
C PRO A 50 21.36 -4.29 -6.29
N ASN A 51 20.35 -4.69 -7.06
CA ASN A 51 20.54 -5.21 -8.41
C ASN A 51 21.01 -4.12 -9.37
N VAL A 52 20.54 -2.89 -9.20
CA VAL A 52 21.10 -1.71 -9.91
C VAL A 52 22.59 -1.60 -9.61
N SER A 53 23.00 -1.70 -8.35
CA SER A 53 24.42 -1.57 -7.97
C SER A 53 25.28 -2.70 -8.56
N ARG A 54 24.75 -3.94 -8.60
CA ARG A 54 25.44 -5.09 -9.21
C ARG A 54 25.59 -4.90 -10.72
N SER A 55 24.53 -4.51 -11.41
CA SER A 55 24.56 -4.22 -12.85
C SER A 55 25.44 -3.02 -13.18
N MET A 56 25.41 -1.96 -12.37
CA MET A 56 26.29 -0.80 -12.55
C MET A 56 27.77 -1.17 -12.42
N ARG A 57 28.15 -2.12 -11.56
CA ARG A 57 29.55 -2.63 -11.54
C ARG A 57 29.95 -3.28 -12.86
N THR A 58 29.05 -4.06 -13.46
CA THR A 58 29.27 -4.66 -14.78
C THR A 58 29.38 -3.58 -15.86
N MET A 59 28.48 -2.59 -15.86
CA MET A 59 28.48 -1.49 -16.82
C MET A 59 29.67 -0.54 -16.65
N LEU A 60 30.14 -0.30 -15.42
CA LEU A 60 31.38 0.43 -15.11
C LEU A 60 32.61 -0.32 -15.64
N ARG A 61 32.67 -1.65 -15.46
CA ARG A 61 33.74 -2.49 -16.04
C ARG A 61 33.72 -2.47 -17.56
N ASN A 62 32.54 -2.44 -18.17
CA ASN A 62 32.36 -2.31 -19.61
C ASN A 62 32.54 -0.86 -20.11
N GLN A 63 32.82 0.09 -19.22
CA GLN A 63 32.98 1.51 -19.50
C GLN A 63 31.76 2.18 -20.12
N TRP A 64 30.56 1.63 -19.94
CA TRP A 64 29.30 2.21 -20.44
C TRP A 64 28.77 3.33 -19.53
N VAL A 65 29.13 3.31 -18.25
CA VAL A 65 28.62 4.26 -17.24
C VAL A 65 29.81 4.84 -16.47
N SER A 66 29.66 6.06 -15.96
CA SER A 66 30.56 6.68 -14.99
C SER A 66 29.82 7.03 -13.68
N GLU A 67 30.51 6.87 -12.55
CA GLU A 67 29.98 7.16 -11.22
C GLU A 67 30.51 8.51 -10.71
N HIS A 68 29.61 9.35 -10.21
CA HIS A 68 29.92 10.66 -9.63
C HIS A 68 29.24 10.81 -8.27
N THR A 69 29.73 11.75 -7.45
CA THR A 69 29.03 12.16 -6.22
C THR A 69 28.52 13.58 -6.39
N ARG A 70 27.20 13.78 -6.40
CA ARG A 70 26.57 15.07 -6.71
C ARG A 70 25.48 15.43 -5.70
N THR A 71 25.14 16.71 -5.63
CA THR A 71 24.02 17.18 -4.80
C THR A 71 22.72 16.85 -5.51
N VAL A 72 21.77 16.23 -4.79
CA VAL A 72 20.45 15.86 -5.31
C VAL A 72 19.43 16.87 -4.81
N ARG A 73 18.49 17.29 -5.68
CA ARG A 73 17.43 18.23 -5.31
C ARG A 73 16.59 17.68 -4.14
N GLY A 74 16.31 18.52 -3.14
CA GLY A 74 15.51 18.16 -1.98
C GLY A 74 16.26 17.41 -0.87
N GLU A 75 17.52 17.04 -1.10
CA GLU A 75 18.34 16.36 -0.12
C GLU A 75 19.49 17.22 0.42
N SER A 76 19.73 17.10 1.72
CA SER A 76 20.81 17.80 2.41
C SER A 76 22.18 17.14 2.19
N ARG A 77 22.21 15.88 1.74
CA ARG A 77 23.44 15.09 1.51
C ARG A 77 23.70 14.84 0.03
N ARG A 78 24.97 14.85 -0.37
CA ARG A 78 25.39 14.44 -1.72
C ARG A 78 25.27 12.93 -1.87
N GLN A 79 24.77 12.48 -3.01
CA GLN A 79 24.59 11.06 -3.32
C GLN A 79 25.44 10.61 -4.51
N LYS A 80 25.61 9.29 -4.63
CA LYS A 80 26.19 8.65 -5.80
C LYS A 80 25.20 8.65 -6.96
N THR A 81 25.67 9.09 -8.12
CA THR A 81 24.88 9.26 -9.33
C THR A 81 25.61 8.62 -10.49
N TRP A 82 24.87 8.01 -11.42
CA TRP A 82 25.42 7.35 -12.59
C TRP A 82 24.98 8.07 -13.86
N GLN A 83 25.90 8.19 -14.81
CA GLN A 83 25.62 8.77 -16.12
C GLN A 83 26.33 7.97 -17.21
N LEU A 84 25.79 7.96 -18.43
CA LEU A 84 26.41 7.28 -19.55
C LEU A 84 27.75 7.93 -19.93
N THR A 85 28.70 7.10 -20.37
CA THR A 85 29.88 7.54 -21.11
C THR A 85 29.55 7.66 -22.61
N GLU A 86 30.47 8.18 -23.41
CA GLU A 86 30.30 8.19 -24.87
C GLU A 86 30.07 6.78 -25.46
N LEU A 87 30.77 5.77 -24.93
CA LEU A 87 30.57 4.37 -25.30
C LEU A 87 29.20 3.86 -24.85
N GLY A 88 28.76 4.20 -23.64
CA GLY A 88 27.43 3.85 -23.15
C GLY A 88 26.30 4.48 -23.93
N ARG A 89 26.46 5.73 -24.40
CA ARG A 89 25.49 6.41 -25.27
C ARG A 89 25.34 5.70 -26.61
N ALA A 90 26.44 5.26 -27.21
CA ALA A 90 26.41 4.51 -28.46
C ALA A 90 25.71 3.16 -28.28
N GLU A 91 26.03 2.43 -27.20
CA GLU A 91 25.39 1.14 -26.89
C GLU A 91 23.90 1.32 -26.58
N ALA A 92 23.52 2.29 -25.73
CA ALA A 92 22.13 2.57 -25.38
C ALA A 92 21.27 2.91 -26.60
N LYS A 93 21.79 3.74 -27.53
CA LYS A 93 21.10 4.04 -28.79
C LYS A 93 20.95 2.82 -29.70
N SER A 94 21.98 1.98 -29.78
CA SER A 94 21.91 0.73 -30.54
C SER A 94 20.85 -0.22 -29.97
N ARG A 95 20.85 -0.42 -28.64
CA ARG A 95 19.86 -1.26 -27.94
C ARG A 95 18.45 -0.71 -28.05
N GLY A 96 18.28 0.60 -27.91
CA GLY A 96 17.00 1.28 -28.08
C GLY A 96 16.42 1.13 -29.49
N ASN A 97 17.25 1.18 -30.53
CA ASN A 97 16.77 0.93 -31.90
C ASN A 97 16.28 -0.51 -32.10
N ILE A 98 16.93 -1.49 -31.48
CA ILE A 98 16.54 -2.91 -31.57
C ILE A 98 15.25 -3.16 -30.77
N LEU A 99 15.22 -2.73 -29.51
CA LEU A 99 14.06 -2.90 -28.63
C LEU A 99 12.86 -2.06 -29.08
N GLY A 100 13.11 -0.94 -29.74
CA GLY A 100 12.09 -0.13 -30.38
C GLY A 100 11.32 -0.89 -31.45
N GLN A 101 11.88 -1.94 -32.08
CA GLN A 101 11.24 -2.76 -33.11
C GLN A 101 10.37 -3.90 -32.56
N THR A 102 10.35 -4.10 -31.24
CA THR A 102 9.53 -5.14 -30.60
C THR A 102 8.05 -4.86 -30.81
N GLN A 103 7.27 -5.88 -31.17
CA GLN A 103 5.83 -5.77 -31.31
C GLN A 103 5.18 -5.70 -29.92
N VAL A 104 4.29 -4.73 -29.73
CA VAL A 104 3.51 -4.50 -28.53
C VAL A 104 2.03 -4.36 -28.89
N LEU A 105 1.15 -4.77 -27.99
CA LEU A 105 -0.28 -4.64 -28.17
C LEU A 105 -0.74 -3.33 -27.53
N ILE A 106 -1.48 -2.53 -28.29
CA ILE A 106 -2.14 -1.33 -27.79
C ILE A 106 -3.65 -1.41 -28.00
N ARG A 107 -4.41 -0.69 -27.17
CA ARG A 107 -5.83 -0.39 -27.39
C ARG A 107 -5.95 1.09 -27.73
N ASP A 108 -6.40 1.38 -28.95
CA ASP A 108 -6.51 2.74 -29.51
C ASP A 108 -7.72 3.51 -28.92
N GLU A 109 -7.90 4.78 -29.28
CA GLU A 109 -9.00 5.67 -28.81
C GLU A 109 -10.38 5.05 -29.02
N ASP A 110 -10.57 4.32 -30.12
CA ASP A 110 -11.82 3.63 -30.49
C ASP A 110 -12.02 2.28 -29.77
N GLY A 111 -11.10 1.89 -28.87
CA GLY A 111 -11.14 0.62 -28.15
C GLY A 111 -10.66 -0.59 -28.96
N GLN A 112 -10.14 -0.37 -30.18
CA GLN A 112 -9.61 -1.44 -31.03
C GLN A 112 -8.22 -1.90 -30.57
N LEU A 113 -8.01 -3.22 -30.52
CA LEU A 113 -6.72 -3.81 -30.18
C LEU A 113 -5.84 -3.90 -31.44
N LEU A 114 -4.69 -3.23 -31.41
CA LEU A 114 -3.73 -3.12 -32.51
C LEU A 114 -2.37 -3.64 -32.08
N GLU A 115 -1.71 -4.39 -32.95
CA GLU A 115 -0.31 -4.79 -32.79
C GLU A 115 0.57 -3.79 -33.54
N ILE A 116 1.45 -3.11 -32.82
CA ILE A 116 2.33 -2.08 -33.36
C ILE A 116 3.75 -2.23 -32.83
N VAL A 117 4.67 -1.51 -33.46
CA VAL A 117 6.06 -1.44 -33.03
C VAL A 117 6.18 -0.53 -31.79
N ALA A 118 6.94 -0.93 -30.76
CA ALA A 118 7.07 -0.23 -29.48
C ALA A 118 7.45 1.26 -29.64
N ALA A 119 8.33 1.59 -30.58
CA ALA A 119 8.72 2.97 -30.88
C ALA A 119 7.56 3.87 -31.35
N GLN A 120 6.46 3.30 -31.83
CA GLN A 120 5.28 4.04 -32.28
C GLN A 120 4.18 4.14 -31.20
N ALA A 121 4.32 3.41 -30.09
CA ALA A 121 3.26 3.28 -29.09
C ALA A 121 2.96 4.59 -28.36
N SER A 122 3.98 5.32 -27.92
CA SER A 122 3.81 6.65 -27.30
C SER A 122 2.98 7.59 -28.19
N LYS A 123 3.30 7.67 -29.48
CA LYS A 123 2.59 8.54 -30.43
C LYS A 123 1.14 8.09 -30.65
N ARG A 124 0.88 6.78 -30.74
CA ARG A 124 -0.47 6.22 -30.94
C ARG A 124 -1.35 6.34 -29.72
N LEU A 125 -0.77 6.21 -28.53
CA LEU A 125 -1.46 6.40 -27.26
C LEU A 125 -1.62 7.88 -26.89
N ALA A 126 -1.10 8.78 -27.73
CA ALA A 126 -1.00 10.21 -27.49
C ALA A 126 -0.46 10.52 -26.08
N ALA A 127 0.56 9.79 -25.64
CA ALA A 127 1.09 9.85 -24.28
C ALA A 127 2.62 10.08 -24.30
N ASP A 128 3.14 10.78 -23.31
CA ASP A 128 4.58 11.09 -23.19
C ASP A 128 5.35 9.94 -22.55
N LEU A 129 5.23 8.76 -23.17
CA LEU A 129 5.88 7.55 -22.71
C LEU A 129 7.26 7.41 -23.31
N THR A 130 8.22 7.11 -22.45
CA THR A 130 9.55 6.71 -22.90
C THR A 130 9.54 5.29 -23.44
N LEU A 131 10.51 4.95 -24.29
CA LEU A 131 10.59 3.60 -24.85
C LEU A 131 10.70 2.53 -23.76
N LEU A 132 11.43 2.83 -22.67
CA LEU A 132 11.51 1.93 -21.52
C LEU A 132 10.13 1.70 -20.91
N GLN A 133 9.35 2.75 -20.66
CA GLN A 133 8.02 2.65 -20.08
C GLN A 133 7.08 1.82 -20.95
N VAL A 134 7.06 2.06 -22.27
CA VAL A 134 6.25 1.27 -23.21
C VAL A 134 6.55 -0.21 -23.09
N LEU A 135 7.84 -0.57 -23.10
CA LEU A 135 8.26 -1.96 -23.05
C LEU A 135 7.97 -2.60 -21.68
N MET A 136 8.14 -1.84 -20.59
CA MET A 136 7.84 -2.30 -19.23
C MET A 136 6.34 -2.58 -19.05
N HIS A 137 5.45 -1.71 -19.54
CA HIS A 137 4.01 -1.96 -19.51
C HIS A 137 3.63 -3.16 -20.39
N ALA A 138 4.22 -3.30 -21.57
CA ALA A 138 4.02 -4.48 -22.41
C ALA A 138 4.49 -5.78 -21.72
N GLN A 139 5.58 -5.74 -20.96
CA GLN A 139 6.13 -6.89 -20.25
C GLN A 139 5.23 -7.34 -19.08
N HIS A 140 4.66 -6.40 -18.31
CA HIS A 140 3.91 -6.72 -17.09
C HIS A 140 2.40 -6.87 -17.30
N GLU A 141 1.83 -6.14 -18.26
CA GLU A 141 0.37 -6.05 -18.45
C GLU A 141 -0.09 -6.63 -19.80
N GLY A 142 0.83 -6.76 -20.76
CA GLY A 142 0.58 -7.36 -22.07
C GLY A 142 -0.16 -6.47 -23.07
N VAL A 143 -0.93 -5.47 -22.63
CA VAL A 143 -1.65 -4.52 -23.50
C VAL A 143 -1.61 -3.12 -22.91
N LEU A 144 -1.18 -2.13 -23.69
CA LEU A 144 -1.22 -0.72 -23.29
C LEU A 144 -2.53 -0.08 -23.76
N THR A 145 -3.22 0.65 -22.89
CA THR A 145 -4.53 1.24 -23.22
C THR A 145 -4.46 2.75 -23.38
N PHE A 146 -5.08 3.28 -24.43
CA PHE A 146 -5.24 4.72 -24.62
C PHE A 146 -5.98 5.35 -23.43
N GLY A 147 -5.47 6.45 -22.90
CA GLY A 147 -6.05 7.15 -21.75
C GLY A 147 -5.73 6.56 -20.38
N ASP A 148 -4.80 5.60 -20.29
CA ASP A 148 -4.26 5.14 -19.01
C ASP A 148 -3.46 6.26 -18.31
N ILE A 149 -3.92 6.64 -17.12
CA ILE A 149 -3.32 7.73 -16.31
C ILE A 149 -1.86 7.52 -15.96
N ARG A 150 -1.39 6.27 -15.93
CA ARG A 150 0.02 5.97 -15.66
C ARG A 150 0.93 6.46 -16.78
N PHE A 151 0.37 6.70 -17.97
CA PHE A 151 1.09 7.18 -19.14
C PHE A 151 1.16 8.72 -19.21
N GLY A 152 0.61 9.40 -18.20
CA GLY A 152 0.59 10.85 -18.12
C GLY A 152 -0.54 11.49 -18.91
N MET A 153 -0.47 12.82 -19.04
CA MET A 153 -1.50 13.59 -19.75
C MET A 153 -1.47 13.28 -21.25
N ILE A 154 -2.66 13.11 -21.84
CA ILE A 154 -2.80 12.92 -23.30
C ILE A 154 -2.26 14.17 -24.01
N GLN A 155 -1.13 14.03 -24.69
CA GLN A 155 -0.57 15.05 -25.56
C GLN A 155 -1.29 14.99 -26.91
N LYS A 156 -2.16 15.96 -27.18
CA LYS A 156 -2.63 16.18 -28.55
C LYS A 156 -1.41 16.49 -29.42
N GLY A 157 -1.14 15.64 -30.40
CA GLY A 157 -0.10 15.88 -31.40
C GLY A 157 -0.32 17.22 -32.10
N GLU A 158 0.76 17.96 -32.36
CA GLU A 158 0.75 19.31 -32.94
C GLU A 158 0.24 19.42 -34.39
N ASP A 159 -0.33 18.38 -34.98
CA ASP A 159 -0.85 18.43 -36.35
C ASP A 159 -2.22 17.73 -36.43
N ASP A 160 -3.25 18.43 -35.94
CA ASP A 160 -4.41 18.69 -36.77
C ASP A 160 -5.14 19.93 -36.23
N GLY A 161 -5.47 20.83 -37.17
CA GLY A 161 -5.75 22.24 -36.92
C GLY A 161 -6.64 22.56 -35.71
N LYS A 162 -6.20 23.56 -34.93
CA LYS A 162 -6.95 24.27 -33.87
C LYS A 162 -8.41 23.79 -33.70
N PRO A 163 -8.70 22.93 -32.72
CA PRO A 163 -10.07 22.81 -32.25
C PRO A 163 -10.41 24.11 -31.51
N ALA A 164 -11.63 24.60 -31.69
CA ALA A 164 -12.16 25.79 -31.04
C ALA A 164 -11.98 25.74 -29.51
N PRO A 165 -11.84 26.90 -28.82
CA PRO A 165 -11.59 26.93 -27.39
C PRO A 165 -12.79 26.34 -26.67
N GLY A 166 -12.63 25.16 -26.09
CA GLY A 166 -13.71 24.48 -25.39
C GLY A 166 -13.35 23.05 -25.01
N ARG A 167 -13.41 22.79 -23.70
CA ARG A 167 -13.45 21.47 -23.05
C ARG A 167 -12.14 20.66 -22.98
N LEU A 168 -11.32 20.99 -21.98
CA LEU A 168 -10.72 19.97 -21.13
C LEU A 168 -11.88 19.20 -20.46
N LYS A 169 -12.00 17.89 -20.69
CA LYS A 169 -12.87 17.03 -19.88
C LYS A 169 -12.05 16.57 -18.67
N LEU A 170 -12.15 17.28 -17.56
CA LEU A 170 -11.69 16.83 -16.24
C LEU A 170 -12.36 15.50 -15.89
N GLY A 171 -11.63 14.42 -15.63
CA GLY A 171 -12.22 13.15 -15.17
C GLY A 171 -12.24 11.99 -16.18
N ALA A 172 -11.75 12.16 -17.41
CA ALA A 172 -11.50 11.04 -18.31
C ALA A 172 -10.07 10.50 -18.08
N GLY A 173 -9.91 9.61 -17.10
CA GLY A 173 -8.66 8.88 -16.87
C GLY A 173 -8.41 8.37 -15.44
N ALA A 174 -9.02 8.96 -14.41
CA ALA A 174 -8.75 8.56 -13.03
C ALA A 174 -9.32 7.17 -12.70
N HIS A 175 -8.53 6.10 -12.85
CA HIS A 175 -8.87 4.83 -12.22
C HIS A 175 -8.64 4.95 -10.71
N ALA A 176 -9.73 4.89 -9.95
CA ALA A 176 -9.80 4.88 -8.49
C ALA A 176 -8.72 4.01 -7.82
N THR A 177 -7.93 4.57 -6.89
CA THR A 177 -7.03 3.81 -5.99
C THR A 177 -7.77 3.21 -4.78
N TYR A 178 -9.08 3.43 -4.70
CA TYR A 178 -9.96 2.84 -3.69
C TYR A 178 -10.64 1.59 -4.25
N HIS A 179 -11.02 0.67 -3.37
CA HIS A 179 -11.86 -0.47 -3.68
C HIS A 179 -13.33 -0.14 -3.40
N THR A 180 -14.24 -0.59 -4.26
CA THR A 180 -15.69 -0.44 -4.09
C THR A 180 -16.30 -1.46 -3.14
N GLY A 181 -15.48 -2.38 -2.63
CA GLY A 181 -15.85 -3.38 -1.65
C GLY A 181 -14.64 -3.73 -0.78
N PRO A 182 -14.87 -4.45 0.33
CA PRO A 182 -13.80 -4.90 1.21
C PRO A 182 -12.87 -5.91 0.50
N PRO A 183 -11.61 -6.03 0.93
CA PRO A 183 -10.71 -7.05 0.43
C PRO A 183 -11.24 -8.46 0.73
N GLU A 184 -10.87 -9.45 -0.09
CA GLU A 184 -11.20 -10.85 0.22
C GLU A 184 -10.46 -11.31 1.47
N THR A 185 -11.21 -11.66 2.51
CA THR A 185 -10.68 -12.21 3.76
C THR A 185 -11.09 -13.66 3.94
N ARG A 186 -10.32 -14.41 4.73
CA ARG A 186 -10.73 -15.73 5.24
C ARG A 186 -11.93 -15.61 6.17
N GLU A 187 -12.54 -16.74 6.52
CA GLU A 187 -13.61 -16.78 7.52
C GLU A 187 -13.10 -16.21 8.85
N VAL A 188 -13.91 -15.35 9.45
CA VAL A 188 -13.61 -14.73 10.73
C VAL A 188 -14.29 -15.55 11.80
N HIS A 189 -13.50 -16.06 12.74
CA HIS A 189 -14.01 -16.82 13.87
C HIS A 189 -14.10 -15.91 15.10
N GLY A 190 -15.24 -15.99 15.81
CA GLY A 190 -15.52 -15.16 16.98
C GLY A 190 -15.77 -13.69 16.66
N ARG A 191 -15.54 -12.80 17.64
CA ARG A 191 -15.73 -11.33 17.54
C ARG A 191 -17.17 -10.86 17.40
N SER A 192 -18.12 -11.66 17.91
CA SER A 192 -19.55 -11.33 17.83
C SER A 192 -19.90 -10.03 18.55
N ALA A 193 -19.24 -9.74 19.68
CA ALA A 193 -19.44 -8.51 20.43
C ALA A 193 -18.94 -7.26 19.66
N GLU A 194 -17.76 -7.35 19.05
CA GLU A 194 -17.21 -6.27 18.22
C GLU A 194 -18.05 -6.07 16.95
N MET A 195 -18.54 -7.15 16.34
CA MET A 195 -19.48 -7.10 15.22
C MET A 195 -20.79 -6.38 15.62
N SER A 196 -21.35 -6.73 16.78
CA SER A 196 -22.53 -6.05 17.34
C SER A 196 -22.27 -4.56 17.55
N THR A 197 -21.09 -4.20 18.05
CA THR A 197 -20.72 -2.81 18.28
C THR A 197 -20.60 -2.02 16.96
N LEU A 198 -20.09 -2.64 15.88
CA LEU A 198 -20.07 -2.03 14.55
C LEU A 198 -21.49 -1.85 13.97
N ASN A 199 -22.37 -2.82 14.18
CA ASN A 199 -23.78 -2.73 13.79
C ASN A 199 -24.53 -1.64 14.57
N GLU A 200 -24.29 -1.52 15.87
CA GLU A 200 -24.86 -0.42 16.67
C GLU A 200 -24.31 0.95 16.24
N TRP A 201 -23.02 1.01 15.90
CA TRP A 201 -22.37 2.25 15.50
C TRP A 201 -22.89 2.79 14.17
N ILE A 202 -23.07 1.94 13.15
CA ILE A 202 -23.46 2.43 11.81
C ILE A 202 -24.81 3.14 11.88
N ASP A 203 -25.73 2.64 12.71
CA ASP A 203 -27.06 3.21 12.96
C ASP A 203 -27.06 4.35 14.02
N SER A 204 -25.93 4.57 14.71
CA SER A 204 -25.80 5.61 15.72
C SER A 204 -25.66 7.03 15.13
N GLN A 205 -25.72 8.06 15.97
CA GLN A 205 -25.44 9.45 15.58
C GLN A 205 -23.93 9.73 15.42
N GLN A 206 -23.05 8.80 15.81
CA GLN A 206 -21.60 9.00 15.75
C GLN A 206 -21.16 8.91 14.29
N SER A 207 -20.48 9.93 13.79
CA SER A 207 -20.10 10.03 12.38
C SER A 207 -18.85 9.21 12.04
N CYS A 208 -18.05 8.85 13.04
CA CYS A 208 -16.79 8.13 12.87
C CYS A 208 -16.60 6.98 13.87
N MET A 209 -16.06 5.86 13.41
CA MET A 209 -15.56 4.74 14.23
C MET A 209 -14.06 4.56 13.98
N LEU A 210 -13.28 4.51 15.04
CA LEU A 210 -11.87 4.11 15.02
C LEU A 210 -11.75 2.69 15.58
N ILE A 211 -11.36 1.74 14.74
CA ILE A 211 -10.89 0.43 15.17
C ILE A 211 -9.38 0.52 15.36
N HIS A 212 -8.91 0.34 16.59
CA HIS A 212 -7.49 0.35 16.89
C HIS A 212 -7.03 -0.86 17.69
N GLY A 213 -5.75 -1.20 17.56
CA GLY A 213 -5.19 -2.38 18.21
C GLY A 213 -3.88 -2.81 17.59
N ILE A 214 -3.19 -3.74 18.26
CA ILE A 214 -1.87 -4.23 17.85
C ILE A 214 -1.89 -4.84 16.44
N ALA A 215 -0.72 -4.92 15.81
CA ALA A 215 -0.60 -5.57 14.50
C ALA A 215 -1.02 -7.05 14.58
N GLY A 216 -1.65 -7.57 13.53
CA GLY A 216 -2.07 -8.99 13.48
C GLY A 216 -3.29 -9.37 14.33
N ILE A 217 -3.90 -8.43 15.07
CA ILE A 217 -5.08 -8.70 15.92
C ILE A 217 -6.38 -8.93 15.12
N GLY A 218 -6.34 -8.74 13.79
CA GLY A 218 -7.49 -8.93 12.90
C GLY A 218 -8.35 -7.69 12.67
N LYS A 219 -7.82 -6.46 12.75
CA LYS A 219 -8.61 -5.22 12.57
C LYS A 219 -9.22 -5.09 11.17
N SER A 220 -8.38 -5.14 10.13
CA SER A 220 -8.82 -5.05 8.73
C SER A 220 -9.69 -6.25 8.36
N THR A 221 -9.36 -7.43 8.91
CA THR A 221 -10.14 -8.66 8.77
C THR A 221 -11.56 -8.52 9.35
N LEU A 222 -11.70 -7.99 10.57
CA LEU A 222 -13.00 -7.72 11.20
C LEU A 222 -13.82 -6.72 10.38
N ALA A 223 -13.21 -5.59 10.00
CA ALA A 223 -13.89 -4.54 9.24
C ALA A 223 -14.36 -5.04 7.87
N ALA A 224 -13.53 -5.81 7.16
CA ALA A 224 -13.87 -6.39 5.87
C ALA A 224 -15.01 -7.42 5.99
N HIS A 225 -14.97 -8.28 7.01
CA HIS A 225 -16.01 -9.27 7.26
C HIS A 225 -17.35 -8.62 7.63
N TRP A 226 -17.33 -7.64 8.54
CA TRP A 226 -18.50 -6.85 8.90
C TRP A 226 -19.13 -6.19 7.67
N MET A 227 -18.31 -5.55 6.82
CA MET A 227 -18.81 -4.92 5.61
C MET A 227 -19.42 -5.88 4.63
N LYS A 228 -18.82 -7.07 4.45
CA LYS A 228 -19.36 -8.08 3.54
C LYS A 228 -20.78 -8.48 3.94
N GLN A 229 -21.03 -8.69 5.24
CA GLN A 229 -22.38 -8.96 5.76
C GLN A 229 -23.31 -7.76 5.53
N ARG A 230 -22.83 -6.54 5.82
CA ARG A 230 -23.67 -5.35 5.67
C ARG A 230 -24.03 -5.02 4.22
N MET A 231 -23.13 -5.27 3.27
CA MET A 231 -23.40 -5.10 1.83
C MET A 231 -24.48 -6.05 1.32
N GLU A 232 -24.63 -7.22 1.95
CA GLU A 232 -25.69 -8.17 1.61
C GLU A 232 -27.07 -7.72 2.17
N GLU A 233 -27.08 -6.93 3.24
CA GLU A 233 -28.30 -6.42 3.89
C GLU A 233 -28.76 -5.05 3.36
N ASP A 234 -27.83 -4.19 2.95
CA ASP A 234 -28.08 -2.79 2.62
C ASP A 234 -27.53 -2.42 1.23
N GLU A 235 -28.41 -2.49 0.23
CA GLU A 235 -28.11 -2.14 -1.16
C GLU A 235 -27.84 -0.63 -1.37
N GLN A 236 -28.18 0.23 -0.40
CA GLN A 236 -27.97 1.69 -0.49
C GLN A 236 -26.59 2.13 0.01
N LEU A 237 -25.85 1.21 0.63
CA LEU A 237 -24.53 1.47 1.19
C LEU A 237 -23.46 1.57 0.10
N SER A 238 -22.86 2.76 0.00
CA SER A 238 -21.88 3.10 -1.01
C SER A 238 -20.47 3.14 -0.39
N ILE A 239 -19.68 2.06 -0.56
CA ILE A 239 -18.40 1.88 0.14
C ILE A 239 -17.21 2.45 -0.64
N CYS A 240 -16.35 3.18 0.06
CA CYS A 240 -15.03 3.59 -0.38
C CYS A 240 -13.96 2.96 0.53
N TRP A 241 -13.35 1.85 0.12
CA TRP A 241 -12.23 1.28 0.87
C TRP A 241 -10.90 1.82 0.35
N TYR A 242 -10.24 2.66 1.16
CA TYR A 242 -8.97 3.27 0.83
C TYR A 242 -7.85 2.68 1.70
N PRO A 243 -6.96 1.82 1.16
CA PRO A 243 -5.82 1.32 1.89
C PRO A 243 -4.72 2.38 1.96
N CYS A 244 -4.57 3.05 3.09
CA CYS A 244 -3.61 4.12 3.27
C CYS A 244 -2.17 3.58 3.23
N GLN A 245 -1.39 4.08 2.28
CA GLN A 245 0.03 3.78 2.13
C GLN A 245 0.89 4.94 2.63
N PRO A 246 2.16 4.69 3.02
CA PRO A 246 3.08 5.75 3.44
C PRO A 246 3.37 6.83 2.38
N TRP A 247 3.10 6.55 1.10
CA TRP A 247 3.31 7.49 -0.02
C TRP A 247 2.02 8.17 -0.49
N ASP A 248 0.90 7.92 0.18
CA ASP A 248 -0.37 8.59 -0.14
C ASP A 248 -0.35 10.06 0.29
N THR A 249 -1.04 10.89 -0.48
CA THR A 249 -1.16 12.33 -0.21
C THR A 249 -2.60 12.73 0.04
N SER A 250 -2.80 13.85 0.73
CA SER A 250 -4.13 14.44 0.94
C SER A 250 -4.88 14.69 -0.38
N LEU A 251 -4.15 15.06 -1.44
CA LEU A 251 -4.72 15.25 -2.78
C LEU A 251 -5.19 13.92 -3.38
N GLY A 252 -4.40 12.84 -3.24
CA GLY A 252 -4.77 11.51 -3.71
C GLY A 252 -6.04 10.99 -3.03
N LEU A 253 -6.12 11.13 -1.71
CA LEU A 253 -7.30 10.77 -0.94
C LEU A 253 -8.54 11.60 -1.35
N ALA A 254 -8.39 12.92 -1.46
CA ALA A 254 -9.48 13.81 -1.84
C ALA A 254 -10.02 13.50 -3.24
N THR A 255 -9.12 13.25 -4.21
CA THR A 255 -9.49 12.91 -5.60
C THR A 255 -10.22 11.57 -5.66
N SER A 256 -9.74 10.59 -4.90
CA SER A 256 -10.35 9.26 -4.79
C SER A 256 -11.76 9.33 -4.23
N LEU A 257 -11.96 10.14 -3.19
CA LEU A 257 -13.29 10.38 -2.63
C LEU A 257 -14.24 11.05 -3.62
N LEU A 258 -13.79 12.05 -4.39
CA LEU A 258 -14.63 12.71 -5.42
C LEU A 258 -15.14 11.72 -6.46
N HIS A 259 -14.23 10.91 -7.00
CA HIS A 259 -14.58 9.88 -7.97
C HIS A 259 -15.59 8.90 -7.35
N ARG A 260 -15.41 8.53 -6.08
CA ARG A 260 -16.34 7.62 -5.41
C ARG A 260 -17.74 8.18 -5.22
N VAL A 261 -17.84 9.45 -4.82
CA VAL A 261 -19.15 10.10 -4.64
C VAL A 261 -19.82 10.43 -5.97
N GLY A 262 -19.21 10.06 -7.10
CA GLY A 262 -19.81 10.13 -8.43
C GLY A 262 -19.53 11.43 -9.18
N ILE A 263 -18.57 12.24 -8.71
CA ILE A 263 -18.18 13.50 -9.34
C ILE A 263 -17.21 13.22 -10.49
N ASP A 264 -17.56 13.70 -11.68
CA ASP A 264 -16.75 13.59 -12.90
C ASP A 264 -16.97 14.78 -13.86
N ALA A 265 -16.37 14.71 -15.05
CA ALA A 265 -16.50 15.69 -16.13
C ALA A 265 -17.94 16.06 -16.51
N ALA A 266 -18.84 15.09 -16.36
CA ALA A 266 -20.21 15.14 -16.84
C ALA A 266 -21.17 15.55 -15.72
N HIS A 267 -20.83 15.24 -14.47
CA HIS A 267 -21.65 15.47 -13.31
C HIS A 267 -20.82 16.10 -12.17
N ASP A 268 -20.73 17.43 -12.21
CA ASP A 268 -20.12 18.24 -11.15
C ASP A 268 -20.97 19.51 -10.90
N PRO A 269 -22.14 19.36 -10.24
CA PRO A 269 -23.11 20.46 -10.10
C PRO A 269 -22.64 21.59 -9.19
N VAL A 270 -21.67 21.30 -8.30
CA VAL A 270 -21.12 22.28 -7.35
C VAL A 270 -19.69 22.71 -7.69
N GLN A 271 -19.15 22.28 -8.84
CA GLN A 271 -17.78 22.58 -9.28
C GLN A 271 -16.71 22.10 -8.28
N LEU A 272 -16.93 20.94 -7.64
CA LEU A 272 -16.01 20.32 -6.71
C LEU A 272 -14.65 20.05 -7.34
N MET A 273 -14.58 19.74 -8.64
CA MET A 273 -13.32 19.52 -9.32
C MET A 273 -12.47 20.80 -9.43
N GLU A 274 -13.07 22.00 -9.37
CA GLU A 274 -12.32 23.26 -9.36
C GLU A 274 -11.55 23.48 -8.05
N THR A 275 -11.90 22.76 -6.97
CA THR A 275 -11.15 22.79 -5.70
C THR A 275 -9.84 22.02 -5.78
N LEU A 276 -9.71 21.12 -6.76
CA LEU A 276 -8.48 20.37 -6.96
C LEU A 276 -7.43 21.29 -7.62
N PRO A 277 -6.19 21.28 -7.12
CA PRO A 277 -5.12 22.11 -7.67
C PRO A 277 -4.82 21.75 -9.13
N MET A 278 -4.92 22.75 -10.02
CA MET A 278 -4.62 22.61 -11.45
C MET A 278 -3.11 22.58 -11.76
N THR A 279 -2.26 22.88 -10.78
CA THR A 279 -0.80 22.92 -10.91
C THR A 279 -0.14 21.86 -10.02
N PRO A 280 0.83 21.09 -10.55
CA PRO A 280 1.57 20.11 -9.75
C PRO A 280 2.23 20.77 -8.53
N GLY A 281 2.03 20.20 -7.34
CA GLY A 281 2.61 20.68 -6.08
C GLY A 281 1.85 21.82 -5.39
N ALA A 282 0.75 22.33 -5.97
CA ALA A 282 -0.13 23.26 -5.28
C ALA A 282 -0.92 22.54 -4.17
N LYS A 283 -1.10 23.21 -3.03
CA LYS A 283 -1.83 22.66 -1.89
C LYS A 283 -3.33 22.64 -2.21
N LEU A 284 -4.00 21.57 -1.78
CA LEU A 284 -5.45 21.45 -1.81
C LEU A 284 -6.07 22.53 -0.91
N ASP A 285 -7.06 23.26 -1.42
CA ASP A 285 -7.89 24.14 -0.58
C ASP A 285 -8.91 23.29 0.17
N ILE A 286 -8.51 22.84 1.36
CA ILE A 286 -9.28 21.91 2.19
C ILE A 286 -10.62 22.53 2.62
N ASP A 287 -10.68 23.85 2.86
CA ASP A 287 -11.92 24.48 3.29
C ASP A 287 -12.92 24.64 2.14
N ALA A 288 -12.44 25.00 0.94
CA ALA A 288 -13.28 24.98 -0.25
C ALA A 288 -13.78 23.56 -0.57
N TYR A 289 -12.88 22.57 -0.53
CA TYR A 289 -13.21 21.16 -0.72
C TYR A 289 -14.29 20.69 0.27
N ARG A 290 -14.09 20.95 1.57
CA ARG A 290 -15.04 20.62 2.65
C ARG A 290 -16.42 21.21 2.40
N ARG A 291 -16.49 22.52 2.11
CA ARG A 291 -17.76 23.23 1.93
C ARG A 291 -18.55 22.70 0.73
N LEU A 292 -17.87 22.49 -0.40
CA LEU A 292 -18.54 22.00 -1.61
C LEU A 292 -18.91 20.53 -1.48
N LEU A 293 -18.03 19.69 -0.92
CA LEU A 293 -18.32 18.27 -0.66
C LEU A 293 -19.53 18.11 0.27
N LEU A 294 -19.59 18.91 1.34
CA LEU A 294 -20.76 18.94 2.22
C LEU A 294 -22.02 19.34 1.44
N SER A 295 -21.96 20.42 0.65
CA SER A 295 -23.09 20.87 -0.17
C SER A 295 -23.59 19.76 -1.10
N TYR A 296 -22.68 19.04 -1.76
CA TYR A 296 -23.00 17.93 -2.65
C TYR A 296 -23.66 16.76 -1.92
N LEU A 297 -23.07 16.31 -0.81
CA LEU A 297 -23.57 15.15 -0.06
C LEU A 297 -24.89 15.45 0.67
N THR A 298 -25.19 16.71 0.97
CA THR A 298 -26.47 17.11 1.57
C THR A 298 -27.59 17.34 0.57
N ASP A 299 -27.31 17.32 -0.74
CA ASP A 299 -28.32 17.50 -1.77
C ASP A 299 -28.87 16.14 -2.25
N PRO A 300 -30.05 15.71 -1.75
CA PRO A 300 -30.61 14.42 -2.11
C PRO A 300 -31.12 14.36 -3.56
N THR A 301 -31.33 15.51 -4.23
CA THR A 301 -31.79 15.53 -5.63
C THR A 301 -30.64 15.18 -6.56
N VAL A 302 -29.49 15.82 -6.34
CA VAL A 302 -28.26 15.56 -7.09
C VAL A 302 -27.80 14.11 -6.94
N LEU A 303 -27.82 13.57 -5.72
CA LEU A 303 -27.43 12.18 -5.48
C LEU A 303 -28.38 11.18 -6.16
N ARG A 304 -29.69 11.46 -6.18
CA ARG A 304 -30.67 10.61 -6.90
C ARG A 304 -30.47 10.67 -8.40
N GLU A 305 -30.29 11.85 -8.98
CA GLU A 305 -30.02 12.00 -10.42
C GLU A 305 -28.79 11.21 -10.86
N ARG A 306 -27.82 11.02 -9.97
CA ARG A 306 -26.57 10.32 -10.28
C ARG A 306 -26.62 8.81 -10.04
N PHE A 307 -27.31 8.36 -9.01
CA PHE A 307 -27.26 6.97 -8.54
C PHE A 307 -28.60 6.21 -8.63
N SER A 308 -29.71 6.86 -9.01
CA SER A 308 -30.99 6.17 -9.25
C SER A 308 -31.12 5.76 -10.71
N ASP A 309 -31.53 4.51 -10.94
CA ASP A 309 -31.96 4.03 -12.27
C ASP A 309 -33.31 4.66 -12.65
N GLU A 310 -33.51 4.93 -13.95
CA GLU A 310 -34.67 5.68 -14.48
C GLU A 310 -36.06 5.08 -14.12
N ASP A 311 -36.11 3.81 -13.70
CA ASP A 311 -37.34 3.03 -13.55
C ASP A 311 -37.92 2.98 -12.11
N GLU A 312 -37.15 3.19 -11.04
CA GLU A 312 -37.67 3.29 -9.65
C GLU A 312 -36.89 4.28 -8.78
N PRO A 313 -37.51 5.38 -8.29
CA PRO A 313 -36.80 6.37 -7.47
C PRO A 313 -36.61 5.84 -6.04
N GLY A 314 -35.51 5.12 -5.82
CA GLY A 314 -35.04 4.71 -4.50
C GLY A 314 -34.51 5.88 -3.65
N PRO A 315 -34.28 5.67 -2.34
CA PRO A 315 -33.56 6.64 -1.50
C PRO A 315 -32.14 6.88 -2.05
N PRO A 316 -31.57 8.09 -1.88
CA PRO A 316 -30.18 8.35 -2.28
C PRO A 316 -29.22 7.45 -1.48
N PRO A 317 -28.11 7.01 -2.08
CA PRO A 317 -27.12 6.23 -1.36
C PRO A 317 -26.48 7.06 -0.25
N TYR A 318 -26.05 6.38 0.80
CA TYR A 318 -25.19 6.97 1.83
C TYR A 318 -23.80 6.36 1.72
N PHE A 319 -22.78 7.11 2.12
CA PHE A 319 -21.39 6.76 1.84
C PHE A 319 -20.67 6.31 3.10
N LEU A 320 -19.93 5.20 3.01
CA LEU A 320 -19.01 4.76 4.05
C LEU A 320 -17.59 4.84 3.51
N LEU A 321 -16.81 5.78 4.05
CA LEU A 321 -15.39 5.90 3.76
C LEU A 321 -14.60 5.11 4.79
N VAL A 322 -13.92 4.08 4.31
CA VAL A 322 -13.03 3.22 5.10
C VAL A 322 -11.61 3.62 4.79
N LEU A 323 -10.88 4.05 5.81
CA LEU A 323 -9.46 4.31 5.70
C LEU A 323 -8.73 3.20 6.45
N ASP A 324 -8.09 2.29 5.72
CA ASP A 324 -7.31 1.20 6.31
C ASP A 324 -5.87 1.65 6.56
N ASP A 325 -5.31 1.29 7.72
CA ASP A 325 -4.00 1.72 8.18
C ASP A 325 -3.76 3.26 8.17
N VAL A 326 -4.76 4.05 8.62
CA VAL A 326 -4.76 5.53 8.62
C VAL A 326 -3.54 6.19 9.25
N HIS A 327 -2.92 5.52 10.22
CA HIS A 327 -1.69 6.00 10.87
C HIS A 327 -0.60 6.41 9.87
N HIS A 328 -0.53 5.79 8.68
CA HIS A 328 0.43 6.14 7.62
C HIS A 328 0.27 7.57 7.07
N ILE A 329 -0.95 8.10 7.02
CA ILE A 329 -1.24 9.43 6.48
C ILE A 329 -1.72 10.43 7.55
N SER A 330 -1.84 9.98 8.80
CA SER A 330 -2.52 10.72 9.86
C SER A 330 -1.89 12.08 10.19
N GLU A 331 -0.57 12.22 10.08
CA GLU A 331 0.12 13.49 10.31
C GLU A 331 0.06 14.42 9.10
N GLU A 332 0.32 13.89 7.90
CA GLU A 332 0.38 14.70 6.67
C GLU A 332 -1.01 15.16 6.19
N ALA A 333 -2.03 14.33 6.39
CA ALA A 333 -3.41 14.60 5.97
C ALA A 333 -4.33 15.02 7.13
N ALA A 334 -3.78 15.39 8.29
CA ALA A 334 -4.55 15.73 9.50
C ALA A 334 -5.66 16.77 9.24
N ASP A 335 -5.34 17.84 8.51
CA ASP A 335 -6.29 18.89 8.17
C ASP A 335 -7.45 18.37 7.29
N LEU A 336 -7.15 17.48 6.35
CA LEU A 336 -8.15 16.86 5.49
C LEU A 336 -9.02 15.86 6.28
N LEU A 337 -8.42 15.02 7.13
CA LEU A 337 -9.14 14.08 7.99
C LEU A 337 -10.09 14.82 8.95
N GLY A 338 -9.63 15.93 9.53
CA GLY A 338 -10.46 16.81 10.35
C GLY A 338 -11.61 17.45 9.57
N ALA A 339 -11.37 17.84 8.32
CA ALA A 339 -12.42 18.35 7.43
C ALA A 339 -13.43 17.26 7.05
N LEU A 340 -12.98 16.05 6.73
CA LEU A 340 -13.85 14.90 6.43
C LEU A 340 -14.71 14.51 7.62
N LEU A 341 -14.17 14.56 8.85
CA LEU A 341 -14.96 14.33 10.06
C LEU A 341 -16.08 15.36 10.22
N GLN A 342 -15.82 16.64 9.90
CA GLN A 342 -16.87 17.67 9.90
C GLN A 342 -17.91 17.46 8.81
N VAL A 343 -17.52 16.97 7.63
CA VAL A 343 -18.46 16.61 6.57
C VAL A 343 -19.34 15.44 7.03
N ALA A 344 -18.74 14.41 7.64
CA ALA A 344 -19.44 13.24 8.15
C ALA A 344 -20.48 13.57 9.23
N ASP A 345 -20.25 14.59 10.06
CA ASP A 345 -21.25 15.03 11.06
C ASP A 345 -22.50 15.68 10.45
N ALA A 346 -22.37 16.27 9.27
CA ALA A 346 -23.40 17.11 8.66
C ALA A 346 -23.97 16.54 7.36
N SER A 347 -23.57 15.31 7.00
CA SER A 347 -23.95 14.65 5.75
C SER A 347 -24.17 13.15 5.97
N PRO A 348 -24.75 12.41 5.01
CA PRO A 348 -24.89 10.95 5.10
C PRO A 348 -23.56 10.19 4.86
N LEU A 349 -22.41 10.81 5.16
CA LEU A 349 -21.10 10.19 5.11
C LEU A 349 -20.73 9.65 6.49
N LYS A 350 -20.34 8.38 6.57
CA LYS A 350 -19.76 7.75 7.76
C LYS A 350 -18.28 7.44 7.51
N LEU A 351 -17.47 7.51 8.57
CA LEU A 351 -16.03 7.23 8.51
C LEU A 351 -15.69 5.99 9.35
N LEU A 352 -15.11 4.96 8.73
CA LEU A 352 -14.47 3.86 9.46
C LEU A 352 -12.96 3.96 9.31
N LEU A 353 -12.25 4.11 10.43
CA LEU A 353 -10.80 4.26 10.47
C LEU A 353 -10.20 3.02 11.10
N ILE A 354 -9.20 2.44 10.46
CA ILE A 354 -8.44 1.30 11.01
C ILE A 354 -7.02 1.78 11.26
N SER A 355 -6.54 1.58 12.48
CA SER A 355 -5.21 2.07 12.88
C SER A 355 -4.55 1.16 13.89
N ARG A 356 -3.22 1.23 13.99
CA ARG A 356 -2.48 0.57 15.08
C ARG A 356 -2.58 1.32 16.40
N THR A 357 -2.79 2.63 16.32
CA THR A 357 -2.79 3.55 17.44
C THR A 357 -4.01 4.47 17.39
N THR A 358 -4.30 5.11 18.52
CA THR A 358 -5.22 6.25 18.55
C THR A 358 -4.69 7.38 17.68
N LEU A 359 -5.59 8.13 17.04
CA LEU A 359 -5.23 9.21 16.10
C LEU A 359 -5.32 10.57 16.80
N THR A 360 -4.61 11.57 16.27
CA THR A 360 -4.44 12.89 16.93
C THR A 360 -5.19 14.03 16.24
N PHE A 361 -5.86 13.78 15.11
CA PHE A 361 -6.58 14.82 14.35
C PHE A 361 -7.94 15.21 14.96
N TYR A 362 -8.42 14.48 15.97
CA TYR A 362 -9.60 14.81 16.76
C TYR A 362 -9.27 14.88 18.25
N ASP A 363 -10.13 15.56 19.03
CA ASP A 363 -9.94 15.75 20.47
C ASP A 363 -10.66 14.62 21.26
N ARG A 364 -10.18 14.28 22.46
CA ARG A 364 -10.89 13.37 23.38
C ARG A 364 -12.32 13.83 23.69
N ARG A 365 -12.59 15.13 23.60
CA ARG A 365 -13.95 15.67 23.71
C ARG A 365 -14.88 15.18 22.60
N ASP A 366 -14.34 14.92 21.41
CA ASP A 366 -15.10 14.35 20.28
C ASP A 366 -15.52 12.90 20.56
N VAL A 367 -14.78 12.18 21.42
CA VAL A 367 -15.10 10.82 21.85
C VAL A 367 -16.08 10.81 23.05
N HIS A 368 -15.77 11.54 24.11
CA HIS A 368 -16.49 11.39 25.39
C HIS A 368 -17.64 12.37 25.62
N THR A 369 -17.68 13.50 24.91
CA THR A 369 -18.64 14.58 25.23
C THR A 369 -19.49 14.97 24.04
N ARG A 370 -18.90 15.04 22.85
CA ARG A 370 -19.63 15.37 21.61
C ARG A 370 -20.13 14.13 20.88
N GLU A 371 -19.68 12.94 21.27
CA GLU A 371 -20.09 11.65 20.71
C GLU A 371 -20.02 11.64 19.16
N ARG A 372 -18.96 12.23 18.59
CA ARG A 372 -18.70 12.25 17.15
C ARG A 372 -17.91 11.02 16.71
N VAL A 373 -16.98 10.59 17.56
CA VAL A 373 -16.05 9.48 17.29
C VAL A 373 -16.28 8.38 18.32
N SER A 374 -16.48 7.15 17.84
CA SER A 374 -16.42 5.94 18.64
C SER A 374 -15.04 5.30 18.53
N GLU A 375 -14.48 4.81 19.62
CA GLU A 375 -13.21 4.09 19.62
C GLU A 375 -13.44 2.64 20.07
N MET A 376 -13.01 1.70 19.24
CA MET A 376 -13.03 0.27 19.53
C MET A 376 -11.61 -0.26 19.59
N ALA A 377 -11.18 -0.61 20.81
CA ALA A 377 -9.90 -1.26 21.04
C ALA A 377 -10.05 -2.77 20.84
N LEU A 378 -9.38 -3.33 19.82
CA LEU A 378 -9.32 -4.77 19.62
C LEU A 378 -8.25 -5.41 20.50
N SER A 379 -8.69 -6.30 21.39
CA SER A 379 -7.86 -7.18 22.22
C SER A 379 -7.72 -8.58 21.59
N GLY A 380 -7.05 -9.53 22.25
CA GLY A 380 -7.14 -10.94 21.86
C GLY A 380 -8.58 -11.48 21.93
N LEU A 381 -8.85 -12.57 21.22
CA LEU A 381 -10.09 -13.34 21.26
C LEU A 381 -10.36 -13.87 22.66
N SER A 382 -11.63 -13.91 23.03
CA SER A 382 -12.05 -14.51 24.29
C SER A 382 -11.93 -16.03 24.26
N VAL A 383 -11.95 -16.67 25.43
CA VAL A 383 -12.00 -18.15 25.54
C VAL A 383 -13.20 -18.72 24.78
N GLU A 384 -14.33 -18.02 24.80
CA GLU A 384 -15.58 -18.43 24.14
C GLU A 384 -15.44 -18.36 22.61
N ASP A 385 -14.86 -17.26 22.11
CA ASP A 385 -14.57 -17.09 20.67
C ASP A 385 -13.58 -18.14 20.16
N LEU A 386 -12.59 -18.49 21.00
CA LEU A 386 -11.62 -19.52 20.68
C LEU A 386 -12.25 -20.91 20.64
N ASP A 387 -13.17 -21.21 21.57
CA ASP A 387 -13.87 -22.48 21.60
C ASP A 387 -14.73 -22.69 20.36
N ALA A 388 -15.38 -21.61 19.90
CA ALA A 388 -16.10 -21.60 18.63
C ALA A 388 -15.15 -21.87 17.45
N TRP A 389 -14.01 -21.17 17.37
CA TRP A 389 -13.02 -21.39 16.31
C TRP A 389 -12.49 -22.82 16.30
N ILE A 390 -12.04 -23.33 17.45
CA ILE A 390 -11.47 -24.69 17.55
C ILE A 390 -12.51 -25.75 17.19
N SER A 391 -13.78 -25.53 17.51
CA SER A 391 -14.87 -26.46 17.19
C SER A 391 -15.17 -26.55 15.68
N ASP A 392 -14.91 -25.49 14.91
CA ASP A 392 -15.10 -25.46 13.45
C ASP A 392 -13.98 -26.21 12.70
N LEU A 393 -12.80 -26.37 13.32
CA LEU A 393 -11.67 -27.10 12.74
C LEU A 393 -11.96 -28.63 12.77
N GLN A 394 -12.49 -29.17 11.67
CA GLN A 394 -13.01 -30.54 11.58
C GLN A 394 -11.98 -31.67 11.82
N GLU A 395 -10.68 -31.40 11.89
CA GLU A 395 -9.63 -32.37 12.25
C GLU A 395 -8.45 -31.62 12.86
N SER A 396 -8.34 -31.56 14.20
CA SER A 396 -7.06 -31.19 14.81
C SER A 396 -6.96 -31.67 16.26
N ASP A 397 -5.79 -32.21 16.63
CA ASP A 397 -5.39 -32.52 18.00
C ASP A 397 -5.15 -31.21 18.83
N LEU A 398 -5.86 -30.10 18.55
CA LEU A 398 -5.61 -28.84 19.25
C LEU A 398 -6.07 -28.91 20.73
N PRO A 399 -5.30 -28.35 21.69
CA PRO A 399 -5.72 -28.26 23.08
C PRO A 399 -7.04 -27.48 23.25
N SER A 400 -7.74 -27.68 24.37
CA SER A 400 -9.00 -26.97 24.63
C SER A 400 -8.83 -25.45 24.66
N ALA A 401 -9.89 -24.71 24.28
CA ALA A 401 -9.88 -23.25 24.18
C ALA A 401 -9.34 -22.50 25.42
N PRO A 402 -9.63 -22.91 26.67
CA PRO A 402 -9.06 -22.26 27.84
C PRO A 402 -7.54 -22.41 27.92
N VAL A 403 -7.00 -23.55 27.47
CA VAL A 403 -5.56 -23.82 27.42
C VAL A 403 -4.94 -22.95 26.33
N ILE A 404 -5.52 -22.94 25.13
CA ILE A 404 -5.03 -22.09 24.02
C ILE A 404 -5.11 -20.60 24.38
N HIS A 405 -6.16 -20.14 25.04
CA HIS A 405 -6.32 -18.75 25.47
C HIS A 405 -5.30 -18.33 26.53
N GLN A 406 -5.14 -19.15 27.59
CA GLN A 406 -4.12 -18.93 28.61
C GLN A 406 -2.74 -18.88 27.97
N VAL A 407 -2.61 -19.64 26.90
CA VAL A 407 -1.41 -19.71 26.13
C VAL A 407 -1.29 -18.43 25.26
N THR A 408 -1.93 -18.34 24.12
CA THR A 408 -1.75 -17.26 23.13
C THR A 408 -2.21 -15.86 23.56
N GLY A 409 -2.87 -15.72 24.71
CA GLY A 409 -3.58 -14.50 25.10
C GLY A 409 -4.75 -14.17 24.17
N GLY A 410 -5.23 -15.18 23.42
CA GLY A 410 -6.28 -15.05 22.41
C GLY A 410 -5.83 -14.38 21.11
N HIS A 411 -4.54 -14.22 20.85
CA HIS A 411 -4.10 -13.54 19.65
C HIS A 411 -4.42 -14.35 18.37
N PRO A 412 -5.27 -13.87 17.43
CA PRO A 412 -5.74 -14.65 16.28
C PRO A 412 -4.61 -15.29 15.46
N LEU A 413 -3.59 -14.51 15.12
CA LEU A 413 -2.43 -15.00 14.38
C LEU A 413 -1.65 -16.09 15.13
N ALA A 414 -1.63 -16.10 16.47
CA ALA A 414 -0.98 -17.17 17.21
C ALA A 414 -1.75 -18.50 17.12
N ILE A 415 -3.07 -18.45 16.96
CA ILE A 415 -3.90 -19.64 16.76
C ILE A 415 -3.78 -20.14 15.32
N GLU A 416 -3.75 -19.25 14.32
CA GLU A 416 -3.46 -19.63 12.93
C GLU A 416 -2.12 -20.37 12.80
N LEU A 417 -1.11 -19.92 13.55
CA LEU A 417 0.17 -20.62 13.62
C LEU A 417 0.02 -21.99 14.29
N MET A 418 -0.72 -22.11 15.38
CA MET A 418 -0.97 -23.40 16.03
C MET A 418 -1.72 -24.39 15.13
N GLU A 419 -2.71 -23.92 14.36
CA GLU A 419 -3.44 -24.69 13.35
C GLU A 419 -2.49 -25.28 12.30
N MET A 420 -1.50 -24.49 11.85
CA MET A 420 -0.53 -24.95 10.86
C MET A 420 0.52 -25.94 11.41
N TYR A 421 0.81 -25.95 12.73
CA TYR A 421 1.96 -26.71 13.28
C TYR A 421 1.65 -27.83 14.31
N GLY A 422 0.47 -27.93 14.91
CA GLY A 422 0.06 -29.06 15.78
C GLY A 422 0.43 -28.99 17.29
N GLU A 423 0.08 -30.05 18.06
CA GLU A 423 -0.06 -30.13 19.54
C GLU A 423 1.00 -29.46 20.42
N VAL A 424 0.53 -28.88 21.52
CA VAL A 424 1.29 -28.15 22.52
C VAL A 424 1.12 -28.79 23.89
N THR A 425 2.14 -29.46 24.43
CA THR A 425 2.10 -29.93 25.82
C THR A 425 2.69 -28.89 26.80
N HIS A 426 1.91 -28.59 27.85
CA HIS A 426 2.24 -27.88 29.11
C HIS A 426 2.24 -26.33 29.16
N GLY A 427 1.16 -25.78 29.74
CA GLY A 427 1.18 -25.20 31.10
C GLY A 427 1.52 -23.73 31.32
N ASP A 428 2.17 -23.06 30.38
CA ASP A 428 2.46 -21.63 30.47
C ASP A 428 2.73 -21.24 29.02
N TRP A 429 2.01 -20.35 28.34
CA TRP A 429 2.41 -20.02 26.96
C TRP A 429 3.79 -19.48 26.85
N LEU A 430 4.22 -18.79 27.89
CA LEU A 430 5.57 -18.32 27.98
C LEU A 430 6.52 -19.52 28.17
N ARG A 431 6.14 -20.58 28.91
CA ARG A 431 6.83 -21.88 28.92
C ARG A 431 6.59 -22.72 27.68
N PHE A 432 5.58 -22.50 26.85
CA PHE A 432 5.41 -23.20 25.59
C PHE A 432 6.31 -22.55 24.55
N LEU A 433 6.21 -21.22 24.44
CA LEU A 433 7.17 -20.40 23.75
C LEU A 433 8.57 -20.72 24.24
N ASP A 434 8.82 -20.92 25.55
CA ASP A 434 10.14 -21.32 26.02
C ASP A 434 10.43 -22.81 25.77
N GLU A 435 9.72 -23.76 26.36
CA GLU A 435 10.03 -25.20 26.38
C GLU A 435 9.80 -25.93 25.07
N GLU A 436 8.83 -25.54 24.23
CA GLU A 436 8.47 -26.24 22.98
C GLU A 436 8.92 -25.48 21.72
N ILE A 437 9.04 -24.14 21.80
CA ILE A 437 9.54 -23.30 20.72
C ILE A 437 11.01 -22.90 20.98
N LEU A 438 11.30 -21.95 21.86
CA LEU A 438 12.61 -21.30 22.03
C LEU A 438 13.71 -22.21 22.59
N ASN A 439 13.41 -23.20 23.44
CA ASN A 439 14.35 -24.13 24.07
C ASN A 439 14.54 -25.40 23.22
N VAL A 440 13.59 -25.72 22.34
CA VAL A 440 13.75 -26.78 21.32
C VAL A 440 14.48 -26.24 20.10
N LEU A 441 14.35 -24.93 19.83
CA LEU A 441 15.11 -24.24 18.81
C LEU A 441 16.61 -24.26 19.13
N PRO A 442 17.48 -24.45 18.12
CA PRO A 442 18.92 -24.31 18.28
C PRO A 442 19.29 -22.94 18.89
N ASP A 443 20.31 -22.90 19.73
CA ASP A 443 20.74 -21.68 20.44
C ASP A 443 21.01 -20.50 19.48
N GLU A 444 21.51 -20.78 18.27
CA GLU A 444 21.76 -19.76 17.22
C GLU A 444 20.46 -19.14 16.68
N GLU A 445 19.41 -19.93 16.51
CA GLU A 445 18.11 -19.48 16.00
C GLU A 445 17.35 -18.68 17.07
N ARG A 446 17.43 -19.12 18.32
CA ARG A 446 16.87 -18.38 19.47
C ARG A 446 17.54 -17.01 19.64
N GLU A 447 18.87 -16.93 19.51
CA GLU A 447 19.59 -15.67 19.62
C GLU A 447 19.22 -14.71 18.48
N LEU A 448 18.89 -15.24 17.30
CA LEU A 448 18.44 -14.46 16.15
C LEU A 448 17.08 -13.81 16.38
N LEU A 449 16.09 -14.58 16.88
CA LEU A 449 14.78 -14.04 17.27
C LEU A 449 14.93 -13.05 18.44
N SER A 450 15.75 -13.37 19.45
CA SER A 450 15.97 -12.49 20.62
C SER A 450 16.61 -11.16 20.23
N THR A 451 17.51 -11.16 19.25
CA THR A 451 18.16 -9.94 18.77
C THR A 451 17.20 -9.10 17.91
N LEU A 452 16.36 -9.75 17.11
CA LEU A 452 15.32 -9.08 16.33
C LEU A 452 14.28 -8.40 17.22
N ALA A 453 13.91 -9.01 18.35
CA ALA A 453 12.91 -8.49 19.28
C ALA A 453 13.25 -7.10 19.83
N VAL A 454 14.53 -6.74 19.91
CA VAL A 454 15.01 -5.45 20.43
C VAL A 454 14.87 -4.30 19.42
N SER A 455 14.55 -4.60 18.16
CA SER A 455 14.30 -3.59 17.12
C SER A 455 12.84 -3.12 17.16
N ASP A 456 12.62 -1.81 17.05
CA ASP A 456 11.29 -1.19 16.95
C ASP A 456 10.77 -1.09 15.51
N LEU A 457 11.56 -1.54 14.52
CA LEU A 457 11.25 -1.56 13.09
C LEU A 457 11.73 -2.89 12.45
N PRO A 458 11.07 -3.40 11.39
CA PRO A 458 11.54 -4.57 10.63
C PRO A 458 13.03 -4.49 10.29
N VAL A 459 13.73 -5.61 10.37
CA VAL A 459 15.20 -5.69 10.19
C VAL A 459 15.53 -6.56 8.99
N PRO A 460 16.19 -6.01 7.95
CA PRO A 460 16.65 -6.82 6.83
C PRO A 460 17.46 -8.03 7.28
N TRP A 461 17.21 -9.19 6.65
CA TRP A 461 17.82 -10.46 7.05
C TRP A 461 19.34 -10.36 7.17
N ASP A 462 19.99 -9.73 6.20
CA ASP A 462 21.44 -9.60 6.13
C ASP A 462 22.03 -8.93 7.38
N VAL A 463 21.32 -7.93 7.91
CA VAL A 463 21.71 -7.18 9.11
C VAL A 463 21.49 -8.01 10.36
N LEU A 464 20.37 -8.72 10.41
CA LEU A 464 20.03 -9.59 11.53
C LEU A 464 20.98 -10.81 11.60
N ALA A 465 21.27 -11.40 10.46
CA ALA A 465 22.22 -12.49 10.27
C ALA A 465 23.64 -12.05 10.66
N ALA A 466 24.08 -10.86 10.23
CA ALA A 466 25.37 -10.31 10.63
C ALA A 466 25.43 -10.00 12.14
N ALA A 467 24.36 -9.46 12.72
CA ALA A 467 24.29 -9.17 14.16
C ALA A 467 24.39 -10.44 15.03
N CYS A 468 23.85 -11.55 14.53
CA CYS A 468 23.84 -12.84 15.22
C CYS A 468 24.99 -13.77 14.76
N SER A 469 25.81 -13.33 13.81
CA SER A 469 26.87 -14.12 13.17
C SER A 469 26.36 -15.43 12.57
N HIS A 470 25.14 -15.39 12.01
CA HIS A 470 24.49 -16.53 11.37
C HIS A 470 24.82 -16.53 9.87
N ASP A 471 25.32 -17.65 9.36
CA ASP A 471 25.75 -17.80 7.97
C ASP A 471 24.71 -18.59 7.17
N GLY A 472 23.99 -17.91 6.29
CA GLY A 472 23.04 -18.54 5.39
C GLY A 472 21.78 -17.73 5.14
N ASN A 473 20.85 -18.35 4.43
CA ASN A 473 19.51 -17.81 4.23
C ASN A 473 18.70 -17.89 5.54
N PRO A 474 17.58 -17.14 5.65
CA PRO A 474 16.69 -17.25 6.78
C PRO A 474 16.34 -18.72 7.04
N PRO A 475 16.42 -19.21 8.29
CA PRO A 475 16.05 -20.56 8.63
C PRO A 475 14.64 -20.83 8.12
N ALA A 476 14.54 -21.68 7.10
CA ALA A 476 13.27 -21.97 6.43
C ALA A 476 12.25 -22.50 7.45
N VAL A 477 12.70 -23.25 8.45
CA VAL A 477 11.88 -23.76 9.55
C VAL A 477 11.27 -22.63 10.39
N LEU A 478 11.92 -21.47 10.55
CA LEU A 478 11.36 -20.33 11.31
C LEU A 478 10.34 -19.51 10.50
N LEU A 479 10.55 -19.42 9.18
CA LEU A 479 9.62 -18.78 8.23
C LEU A 479 8.38 -19.66 8.00
N GLU A 480 8.61 -20.94 7.71
CA GLU A 480 7.57 -21.95 7.53
C GLU A 480 6.80 -22.20 8.81
N ARG A 481 7.35 -21.88 10.00
CA ARG A 481 6.65 -21.91 11.30
C ARG A 481 6.02 -20.57 11.71
N GLY A 482 6.16 -19.53 10.87
CA GLY A 482 5.67 -18.18 11.10
C GLY A 482 6.15 -17.51 12.41
N LEU A 483 7.26 -17.99 12.98
CA LEU A 483 7.93 -17.40 14.15
C LEU A 483 8.80 -16.21 13.74
N LEU A 484 9.28 -16.22 12.50
CA LEU A 484 9.96 -15.12 11.82
C LEU A 484 9.10 -14.73 10.61
N LEU A 485 8.68 -13.48 10.53
CA LEU A 485 7.85 -12.96 9.45
C LEU A 485 8.72 -12.18 8.47
N GLU A 486 8.62 -12.47 7.18
CA GLU A 486 9.34 -11.74 6.14
C GLU A 486 8.43 -10.63 5.59
N LEU A 487 8.63 -9.41 6.07
CA LEU A 487 7.94 -8.22 5.57
C LEU A 487 8.80 -7.56 4.50
N ASN A 488 8.18 -6.69 3.70
CA ASN A 488 8.88 -5.98 2.62
C ASN A 488 10.06 -5.12 3.09
N GLU A 489 10.06 -4.67 4.35
CA GLU A 489 11.13 -3.90 4.99
C GLU A 489 12.16 -4.74 5.76
N GLY A 490 11.97 -6.06 5.80
CA GLY A 490 12.85 -7.00 6.46
C GLY A 490 12.11 -7.97 7.37
N MET A 491 12.89 -8.76 8.10
CA MET A 491 12.36 -9.70 9.07
C MET A 491 11.72 -8.99 10.24
N TRP A 492 10.62 -9.55 10.69
CA TRP A 492 9.86 -9.08 11.83
C TRP A 492 9.39 -10.23 12.68
N LEU A 493 9.05 -9.92 13.92
CA LEU A 493 8.46 -10.89 14.83
C LEU A 493 7.01 -10.54 15.03
N HIS A 494 6.24 -11.59 15.29
CA HIS A 494 4.95 -11.41 15.89
C HIS A 494 5.07 -10.66 17.23
N GLU A 495 4.21 -9.67 17.51
CA GLU A 495 4.38 -8.77 18.67
C GLU A 495 4.32 -9.55 20.00
N ALA A 496 3.52 -10.61 20.09
CA ALA A 496 3.47 -11.50 21.26
C ALA A 496 4.80 -12.24 21.54
N LEU A 497 5.51 -12.66 20.48
CA LEU A 497 6.82 -13.33 20.59
C LEU A 497 7.91 -12.31 20.96
N ARG A 498 7.83 -11.12 20.37
CA ARG A 498 8.68 -9.97 20.66
C ARG A 498 8.56 -9.52 22.12
N GLU A 499 7.34 -9.35 22.64
CA GLU A 499 7.10 -8.92 24.02
C GLU A 499 7.65 -9.93 25.05
N ARG A 500 7.55 -11.25 24.78
CA ARG A 500 8.12 -12.29 25.63
C ARG A 500 9.65 -12.26 25.64
N LEU A 501 10.29 -12.12 24.49
CA LEU A 501 11.76 -12.07 24.36
C LEU A 501 12.36 -10.81 25.02
N LEU A 502 11.61 -9.71 25.06
CA LEU A 502 11.99 -8.46 25.71
C LEU A 502 11.90 -8.48 27.25
N ARG A 503 11.21 -9.46 27.85
CA ARG A 503 11.14 -9.63 29.31
C ARG A 503 12.39 -10.28 29.92
N GLU A 504 13.34 -10.77 29.11
CA GLU A 504 14.69 -11.14 29.58
C GLU A 504 15.46 -9.87 30.03
N VAL A 505 15.71 -9.72 31.33
CA VAL A 505 16.22 -8.45 31.90
C VAL A 505 17.76 -8.41 32.01
N GLY A 506 18.36 -7.26 31.68
CA GLY A 506 19.72 -6.90 32.13
C GLY A 506 20.73 -6.59 31.01
N ALA A 507 22.01 -6.86 31.28
CA ALA A 507 23.14 -6.61 30.37
C ALA A 507 23.04 -7.23 28.95
N PRO A 508 22.39 -8.40 28.73
CA PRO A 508 22.30 -9.01 27.40
C PRO A 508 21.48 -8.18 26.40
N LEU A 509 20.43 -7.50 26.86
CA LEU A 509 19.52 -6.73 25.99
C LEU A 509 20.19 -5.47 25.42
N GLU A 510 20.97 -4.77 26.26
CA GLU A 510 21.81 -3.63 25.87
C GLU A 510 22.92 -4.04 24.89
N GLU A 511 23.55 -5.21 25.10
CA GLU A 511 24.55 -5.73 24.16
C GLU A 511 23.94 -6.14 22.82
N ARG A 512 22.79 -6.81 22.82
CA ARG A 512 22.06 -7.17 21.58
C ARG A 512 21.65 -5.93 20.80
N LYS A 513 21.14 -4.89 21.48
CA LYS A 513 20.84 -3.60 20.84
C LYS A 513 22.08 -2.95 20.23
N LYS A 514 23.22 -2.98 20.92
CA LYS A 514 24.50 -2.47 20.40
C LYS A 514 25.02 -3.28 19.23
N LYS A 515 24.91 -4.61 19.26
CA LYS A 515 25.31 -5.48 18.14
C LYS A 515 24.43 -5.21 16.92
N LEU A 516 23.12 -5.14 17.10
CA LEU A 516 22.19 -4.88 16.02
C LEU A 516 22.40 -3.49 15.41
N ASN A 517 22.62 -2.46 16.24
CA ASN A 517 22.96 -1.12 15.74
C ASN A 517 24.32 -1.11 15.02
N LYS A 518 25.33 -1.79 15.59
CA LYS A 518 26.64 -1.90 14.95
C LYS A 518 26.58 -2.67 13.63
N ALA A 519 25.69 -3.65 13.50
CA ALA A 519 25.43 -4.39 12.27
C ALA A 519 24.58 -3.58 11.28
N ARG A 520 23.71 -2.67 11.75
CA ARG A 520 23.04 -1.67 10.91
C ARG A 520 24.02 -0.63 10.38
N ASP A 521 25.04 -0.33 11.17
CA ASP A 521 26.08 0.65 10.86
C ASP A 521 27.27 0.05 10.08
N ALA A 522 27.31 -1.28 9.94
CA ALA A 522 28.33 -2.04 9.19
C ALA A 522 27.81 -2.38 7.79
#